data_AF-A0A9P7ACG6-F1
#
_entry.id   AF-A0A9P7ACG6-F1
#
_cell.length_a   1.000
_cell.length_b   1.000
_cell.length_c   1.000
_cell.angle_alpha   90.00
_cell.angle_beta   90.00
_cell.angle_gamma   90.00
#
_symmetry.space_group_name_H-M   'P 1'
#
loop_
_entity.id
_entity.type
_entity.pdbx_description
1 polymer ?
#
loop_
_entity_poly.entity_id
_entity_poly.type
_entity_poly.pdbx_seq_one_letter_code
_entity_poly.pdbx_strand_id
1 'polypeptide(L)'
;RNHMGQHILRAISNTPEEVVLKEPVGDTLPCGFCGCSGRPECAITVTVPAKAATTWDTKCMYQHQFRYASAETGSKNTPCRNLPLKCELCHPILPPAPGKATRKTAVIPVGTVWRYNMHEHIFREHEEYMIPGQRDVGLLLPASVWKEMRLTDLEQTASRIPK
;
A
#
# COMPACT_ATOMS: atom_id res chain seq x y z
N ARG A 1 -0.73 12.70 -5.03
CA ARG A 1 -1.15 11.33 -4.65
C ARG A 1 -2.37 10.90 -5.44
N ASN A 2 -3.45 11.67 -5.43
CA ASN A 2 -4.70 11.28 -6.11
C ASN A 2 -4.51 10.96 -7.60
N HIS A 3 -3.80 11.83 -8.33
CA HIS A 3 -3.50 11.64 -9.74
C HIS A 3 -2.75 10.33 -10.02
N MET A 4 -1.56 10.13 -9.42
CA MET A 4 -0.83 8.87 -9.61
C MET A 4 -1.54 7.64 -9.06
N GLY A 5 -2.30 7.77 -7.97
CA GLY A 5 -3.10 6.68 -7.44
C GLY A 5 -4.15 6.19 -8.42
N GLN A 6 -4.80 7.10 -9.16
CA GLN A 6 -5.74 6.73 -10.21
C GLN A 6 -5.04 5.99 -11.36
N HIS A 7 -3.88 6.47 -11.79
CA HIS A 7 -3.11 5.80 -12.85
C HIS A 7 -2.68 4.39 -12.46
N ILE A 8 -2.18 4.22 -11.24
CA ILE A 8 -1.81 2.90 -10.70
C ILE A 8 -3.04 1.98 -10.65
N LEU A 9 -4.16 2.47 -10.13
CA LEU A 9 -5.40 1.68 -10.05
C LEU A 9 -5.91 1.24 -11.42
N ARG A 10 -5.90 2.14 -12.41
CA ARG A 10 -6.31 1.84 -13.78
C ARG A 10 -5.38 0.82 -14.43
N ALA A 11 -4.08 1.01 -14.30
CA ALA A 11 -3.07 0.07 -14.80
C ALA A 11 -3.26 -1.33 -14.21
N ILE A 12 -3.38 -1.45 -12.88
CA ILE A 12 -3.57 -2.75 -12.20
C ILE A 12 -4.92 -3.39 -12.58
N SER A 13 -5.94 -2.59 -12.88
CA SER A 13 -7.28 -3.09 -13.25
C SER A 13 -7.47 -3.28 -14.76
N ASN A 14 -6.40 -3.18 -15.57
CA ASN A 14 -6.47 -3.19 -17.04
C ASN A 14 -7.53 -2.22 -17.60
N THR A 15 -7.75 -1.09 -16.92
CA THR A 15 -8.68 -0.05 -17.33
C THR A 15 -7.93 0.96 -18.19
N PRO A 16 -8.35 1.22 -19.45
CA PRO A 16 -7.66 2.16 -20.32
C PRO A 16 -7.56 3.56 -19.71
N GLU A 17 -6.41 4.20 -19.89
CA GLU A 17 -6.26 5.61 -19.57
C GLU A 17 -7.01 6.48 -20.58
N GLU A 18 -7.73 7.49 -20.10
CA GLU A 18 -8.40 8.48 -20.96
C GLU A 18 -7.40 9.31 -21.77
N VAL A 19 -6.20 9.48 -21.22
CA VAL A 19 -5.11 10.24 -21.84
C VAL A 19 -3.89 9.32 -21.91
N VAL A 20 -3.26 9.24 -23.09
CA VAL A 20 -2.00 8.51 -23.25
C VAL A 20 -0.97 9.15 -22.33
N LEU A 21 -0.51 8.38 -21.34
CA LEU A 21 0.56 8.81 -20.45
C LEU A 21 1.85 8.95 -21.23
N LYS A 22 2.62 10.00 -20.93
CA LYS A 22 3.97 10.17 -21.51
C LYS A 22 4.90 9.03 -21.12
N GLU A 23 4.75 8.56 -19.89
CA GLU A 23 5.46 7.41 -19.34
C GLU A 23 4.41 6.46 -18.73
N PRO A 24 4.41 5.17 -19.10
CA PRO A 24 3.49 4.22 -18.52
C PRO A 24 3.80 3.99 -17.03
N VAL A 25 2.78 3.60 -16.27
CA VAL A 25 2.98 3.07 -14.91
C VAL A 25 3.80 1.79 -15.01
N GLY A 26 4.76 1.63 -14.12
CA GLY A 26 5.61 0.45 -14.09
C GLY A 26 4.85 -0.81 -13.66
N ASP A 27 5.26 -1.95 -14.21
CA ASP A 27 4.53 -3.21 -14.12
C ASP A 27 4.65 -3.93 -12.77
N THR A 28 5.62 -3.57 -11.95
CA THR A 28 5.93 -4.28 -10.70
C THR A 28 6.06 -3.30 -9.54
N LEU A 29 5.17 -3.42 -8.55
CA LEU A 29 5.17 -2.62 -7.33
C LEU A 29 5.46 -1.12 -7.59
N PRO A 30 4.72 -0.44 -8.48
CA PRO A 30 5.00 0.93 -8.88
C PRO A 30 4.99 1.91 -7.70
N CYS A 31 5.87 2.91 -7.74
CA CYS A 31 5.93 3.94 -6.71
C CYS A 31 4.62 4.75 -6.67
N GLY A 32 4.01 4.90 -5.49
CA GLY A 32 2.81 5.73 -5.31
C GLY A 32 3.00 7.23 -5.59
N PHE A 33 4.24 7.70 -5.78
CA PHE A 33 4.56 9.08 -6.13
C PHE A 33 4.77 9.30 -7.62
N CYS A 34 5.57 8.46 -8.29
CA CYS A 34 5.95 8.65 -9.70
C CYS A 34 5.44 7.57 -10.65
N GLY A 35 4.85 6.48 -10.14
CA GLY A 35 4.40 5.35 -10.95
C GLY A 35 5.52 4.44 -11.46
N CYS A 36 6.79 4.79 -11.34
CA CYS A 36 7.89 3.93 -11.80
C CYS A 36 8.16 2.75 -10.85
N SER A 37 8.66 1.66 -11.41
CA SER A 37 9.05 0.43 -10.71
C SER A 37 10.56 0.29 -10.55
N GLY A 38 11.00 -0.46 -9.54
CA GLY A 38 12.41 -0.90 -9.41
C GLY A 38 13.44 0.18 -9.06
N ARG A 39 13.02 1.40 -8.77
CA ARG A 39 13.89 2.54 -8.46
C ARG A 39 14.26 2.57 -6.96
N PRO A 40 15.54 2.43 -6.57
CA PRO A 40 15.94 2.43 -5.16
C PRO A 40 15.55 3.71 -4.42
N GLU A 41 15.56 4.85 -5.09
CA GLU A 41 15.12 6.14 -4.54
C GLU A 41 13.62 6.17 -4.21
N CYS A 42 12.82 5.32 -4.86
CA CYS A 42 11.39 5.20 -4.62
C CYS A 42 11.04 4.28 -3.44
N ALA A 43 12.05 3.64 -2.83
CA ALA A 43 11.86 2.95 -1.56
C ALA A 43 11.28 3.91 -0.51
N ILE A 44 10.31 3.42 0.23
CA ILE A 44 9.60 4.21 1.24
C ILE A 44 9.60 3.46 2.57
N THR A 45 10.00 4.18 3.62
CA THR A 45 9.96 3.69 4.99
C THR A 45 8.90 4.42 5.79
N VAL A 46 8.30 3.75 6.76
CA VAL A 46 7.30 4.32 7.66
C VAL A 46 7.71 4.10 9.10
N THR A 47 7.50 5.11 9.93
CA THR A 47 7.63 5.04 11.38
C THR A 47 6.24 5.20 11.99
N VAL A 48 5.74 4.18 12.69
CA VAL A 48 4.42 4.18 13.34
C VAL A 48 4.58 4.28 14.86
N PRO A 49 4.61 5.49 15.45
CA PRO A 49 4.75 5.68 16.89
C PRO A 49 3.42 5.43 17.62
N ALA A 50 3.50 4.93 18.86
CA ALA A 50 2.30 4.63 19.67
C ALA A 50 1.50 5.87 20.12
N LYS A 51 2.12 7.06 20.16
CA LYS A 51 1.52 8.29 20.71
C LYS A 51 1.76 9.53 19.83
N ALA A 52 2.15 9.35 18.57
CA ALA A 52 2.43 10.46 17.66
C ALA A 52 1.91 10.15 16.25
N ALA A 53 2.00 11.13 15.36
CA ALA A 53 1.63 10.92 13.96
C ALA A 53 2.61 9.98 13.26
N THR A 54 2.08 9.09 12.43
CA THR A 54 2.87 8.27 11.52
C THR A 54 3.66 9.16 10.57
N THR A 55 4.96 8.90 10.45
CA THR A 55 5.85 9.59 9.50
C THR A 55 6.38 8.62 8.46
N TRP A 56 6.82 9.16 7.33
CA TRP A 56 7.38 8.38 6.23
C TRP A 56 8.56 9.12 5.61
N ASP A 57 9.45 8.37 4.96
CA ASP A 57 10.63 8.90 4.27
C ASP A 57 10.86 8.17 2.93
N THR A 58 11.21 8.93 1.89
CA THR A 58 11.58 8.42 0.57
C THR A 58 12.48 9.43 -0.15
N LYS A 59 13.30 8.95 -1.09
CA LYS A 59 14.15 9.78 -1.95
C LYS A 59 13.52 10.05 -3.33
N CYS A 60 12.27 9.64 -3.55
CA CYS A 60 11.58 9.86 -4.80
C CYS A 60 11.49 11.36 -5.10
N MET A 61 11.96 11.81 -6.27
CA MET A 61 11.94 13.23 -6.63
C MET A 61 10.51 13.82 -6.76
N TYR A 62 9.51 12.96 -6.93
CA TYR A 62 8.09 13.33 -7.02
C TYR A 62 7.36 13.21 -5.66
N GLN A 63 8.10 12.99 -4.57
CA GLN A 63 7.53 12.92 -3.23
C GLN A 63 6.89 14.26 -2.85
N HIS A 64 5.75 14.18 -2.18
CA HIS A 64 5.05 15.33 -1.65
C HIS A 64 4.44 14.97 -0.31
N GLN A 65 4.40 15.94 0.61
CA GLN A 65 3.87 15.72 1.93
C GLN A 65 2.36 15.41 1.90
N PHE A 66 1.93 14.48 2.73
CA PHE A 66 0.52 14.22 2.99
C PHE A 66 0.32 13.74 4.42
N ARG A 67 -0.88 13.99 4.97
CA ARG A 67 -1.26 13.50 6.30
C ARG A 67 -1.71 12.05 6.20
N TYR A 68 -1.03 11.14 6.91
CA TYR A 68 -1.28 9.70 6.86
C TYR A 68 -2.75 9.34 7.15
N ALA A 69 -3.30 9.83 8.27
CA ALA A 69 -4.70 9.55 8.67
C ALA A 69 -5.73 10.04 7.64
N SER A 70 -5.47 11.19 6.99
CA SER A 70 -6.35 11.71 5.94
C SER A 70 -6.28 10.85 4.67
N ALA A 71 -5.09 10.40 4.29
CA ALA A 71 -4.89 9.49 3.18
C ALA A 71 -5.55 8.13 3.42
N GLU A 72 -5.54 7.64 4.65
CA GLU A 72 -6.11 6.34 5.04
C GLU A 72 -7.62 6.30 4.91
N THR A 73 -8.31 7.40 5.24
CA THR A 73 -9.77 7.50 5.12
C THR A 73 -10.18 7.83 3.68
N GLY A 74 -9.43 8.69 3.00
CA GLY A 74 -9.85 9.27 1.73
C GLY A 74 -11.00 10.27 1.90
N SER A 75 -11.34 10.98 0.83
CA SER A 75 -12.49 11.89 0.80
C SER A 75 -13.10 11.95 -0.59
N LYS A 76 -14.30 12.52 -0.74
CA LYS A 76 -14.90 12.72 -2.07
C LYS A 76 -13.98 13.50 -3.02
N ASN A 77 -13.23 14.48 -2.50
CA ASN A 77 -12.32 15.30 -3.29
C ASN A 77 -10.95 14.65 -3.49
N THR A 78 -10.58 13.73 -2.61
CA THR A 78 -9.30 13.00 -2.64
C THR A 78 -9.55 11.51 -2.35
N PRO A 79 -10.17 10.78 -3.28
CA PRO A 79 -10.64 9.41 -3.04
C PRO A 79 -9.50 8.42 -2.88
N CYS A 80 -8.33 8.70 -3.44
CA CYS A 80 -7.16 7.84 -3.35
C CYS A 80 -6.73 7.56 -1.90
N ARG A 81 -6.73 6.27 -1.52
CA ARG A 81 -6.13 5.78 -0.27
C ARG A 81 -4.80 5.05 -0.47
N ASN A 82 -4.14 5.25 -1.61
CA ASN A 82 -2.80 4.70 -1.83
C ASN A 82 -1.82 5.28 -0.80
N LEU A 83 -1.32 4.48 0.11
CA LEU A 83 -0.42 4.92 1.16
C LEU A 83 0.58 3.80 1.49
N PRO A 84 1.79 4.14 1.96
CA PRO A 84 2.77 3.13 2.34
C PRO A 84 2.29 2.39 3.58
N LEU A 85 2.09 1.08 3.47
CA LEU A 85 1.65 0.20 4.54
C LEU A 85 2.80 -0.71 4.98
N LYS A 86 2.89 -0.94 6.30
CA LYS A 86 3.67 -2.04 6.84
C LYS A 86 2.92 -3.34 6.54
N CYS A 87 3.55 -4.27 5.83
CA CYS A 87 3.01 -5.63 5.71
C CYS A 87 3.07 -6.32 7.09
N GLU A 88 1.92 -6.72 7.62
CA GLU A 88 1.84 -7.43 8.91
C GLU A 88 2.43 -8.85 8.83
N LEU A 89 2.56 -9.41 7.62
CA LEU A 89 3.18 -10.72 7.39
C LEU A 89 4.71 -10.61 7.41
N CYS A 90 5.32 -9.59 6.79
CA CYS A 90 6.78 -9.35 6.88
C CYS A 90 7.21 -8.89 8.28
N HIS A 91 6.36 -8.11 8.95
CA HIS A 91 6.69 -7.45 10.21
C HIS A 91 5.60 -7.71 11.27
N PRO A 92 5.45 -8.97 11.74
CA PRO A 92 4.39 -9.35 12.65
C PRO A 92 4.51 -8.61 13.99
N ILE A 93 3.38 -8.17 14.52
CA ILE A 93 3.30 -7.67 15.89
C ILE A 93 3.23 -8.89 16.81
N LEU A 94 4.39 -9.27 17.38
CA LEU A 94 4.44 -10.40 18.30
C LEU A 94 3.80 -10.00 19.66
N PRO A 95 2.98 -10.87 20.26
CA PRO A 95 2.49 -10.65 21.61
C PRO A 95 3.67 -10.56 22.59
N PRO A 96 3.55 -9.80 23.70
CA PRO A 96 4.58 -9.78 24.73
C PRO A 96 4.79 -11.19 25.29
N ALA A 97 6.04 -11.57 25.50
CA ALA A 97 6.38 -12.87 26.09
C ALA A 97 5.68 -13.05 27.44
N PRO A 98 5.16 -14.26 27.77
CA PRO A 98 4.53 -14.52 29.05
C PRO A 98 5.41 -14.07 30.22
N GLY A 99 4.84 -13.30 31.15
CA GLY A 99 5.56 -12.80 32.33
C GLY A 99 6.40 -11.54 32.12
N LYS A 100 6.44 -10.95 30.92
CA LYS A 100 7.06 -9.64 30.68
C LYS A 100 5.99 -8.57 30.48
N ALA A 101 5.82 -7.69 31.47
CA ALA A 101 5.01 -6.48 31.32
C ALA A 101 5.56 -5.65 30.14
N THR A 102 4.72 -5.52 29.10
CA THR A 102 4.79 -4.54 28.00
C THR A 102 6.21 -4.06 27.66
N ARG A 103 7.00 -4.91 27.00
CA ARG A 103 8.22 -4.43 26.36
C ARG A 103 7.79 -3.38 25.33
N LYS A 104 8.10 -2.10 25.58
CA LYS A 104 7.90 -1.03 24.59
C LYS A 104 8.64 -1.47 23.33
N THR A 105 7.91 -1.90 22.30
CA THR A 105 8.51 -2.22 21.00
C THR A 105 9.22 -0.97 20.51
N ALA A 106 10.51 -1.09 20.20
CA ALA A 106 11.26 0.02 19.65
C ALA A 106 10.56 0.49 18.37
N VAL A 107 10.26 1.78 18.29
CA VAL A 107 9.66 2.38 17.10
C VAL A 107 10.79 2.57 16.10
N ILE A 108 10.94 1.61 15.18
CA ILE A 108 11.94 1.64 14.11
C ILE A 108 11.27 1.94 12.77
N PRO A 109 11.92 2.68 11.86
CA PRO A 109 11.48 2.77 10.47
C PRO A 109 11.48 1.38 9.84
N VAL A 110 10.40 1.04 9.14
CA VAL A 110 10.25 -0.23 8.42
C VAL A 110 9.99 0.02 6.94
N GLY A 111 10.49 -0.88 6.09
CA GLY A 111 10.13 -0.90 4.68
C GLY A 111 8.63 -1.08 4.52
N THR A 112 8.05 -0.43 3.52
CA THR A 112 6.60 -0.45 3.30
C THR A 112 6.23 -0.68 1.85
N VAL A 113 4.99 -1.12 1.67
CA VAL A 113 4.38 -1.43 0.39
C VAL A 113 3.22 -0.47 0.20
N TRP A 114 3.14 0.18 -0.97
CA TRP A 114 1.99 1.01 -1.31
C TRP A 114 0.71 0.16 -1.27
N ARG A 115 -0.37 0.66 -0.68
CA ARG A 115 -1.63 -0.08 -0.50
C ARG A 115 -2.10 -0.79 -1.78
N TYR A 116 -2.05 -0.12 -2.92
CA TYR A 116 -2.50 -0.71 -4.20
C TYR A 116 -1.57 -1.82 -4.71
N ASN A 117 -0.33 -1.86 -4.23
CA ASN A 117 0.65 -2.88 -4.56
C ASN A 117 0.61 -4.07 -3.58
N MET A 118 -0.19 -4.00 -2.51
CA MET A 118 -0.20 -5.03 -1.45
C MET A 118 -0.60 -6.40 -2.01
N HIS A 119 -1.50 -6.42 -3.00
CA HIS A 119 -1.90 -7.66 -3.67
C HIS A 119 -0.73 -8.34 -4.39
N GLU A 120 -0.02 -7.59 -5.23
CA GLU A 120 1.17 -8.11 -5.93
C GLU A 120 2.27 -8.49 -4.93
N HIS A 121 2.49 -7.69 -3.88
CA HIS A 121 3.47 -7.99 -2.84
C HIS A 121 3.20 -9.33 -2.15
N ILE A 122 1.96 -9.60 -1.73
CA ILE A 122 1.59 -10.88 -1.13
C ILE A 122 1.77 -12.01 -2.13
N PHE A 123 1.39 -11.80 -3.40
CA PHE A 123 1.58 -12.82 -4.43
C PHE A 123 3.04 -13.24 -4.57
N ARG A 124 3.98 -12.29 -4.46
CA ARG A 124 5.41 -12.52 -4.68
C ARG A 124 6.17 -12.97 -3.43
N GLU A 125 5.90 -12.33 -2.30
CA GLU A 125 6.70 -12.47 -1.07
C GLU A 125 6.07 -13.40 -0.03
N HIS A 126 4.81 -13.80 -0.24
CA HIS A 126 4.02 -14.61 0.69
C HIS A 126 3.32 -15.76 -0.06
N GLU A 127 4.14 -16.69 -0.58
CA GLU A 127 3.68 -17.82 -1.40
C GLU A 127 2.75 -18.79 -0.65
N GLU A 128 2.84 -18.80 0.68
CA GLU A 128 2.07 -19.64 1.58
C GLU A 128 0.59 -19.24 1.68
N TYR A 129 0.23 -18.02 1.25
CA TYR A 129 -1.14 -17.51 1.30
C TYR A 129 -1.87 -17.61 -0.04
N MET A 130 -3.15 -17.94 0.03
CA MET A 130 -4.06 -17.89 -1.11
C MET A 130 -4.48 -16.45 -1.41
N ILE A 131 -4.69 -16.15 -2.69
CA ILE A 131 -5.13 -14.85 -3.19
C ILE A 131 -6.30 -15.09 -4.14
N PRO A 132 -7.54 -14.72 -3.76
CA PRO A 132 -8.71 -14.95 -4.59
C PRO A 132 -8.54 -14.44 -6.03
N GLY A 133 -8.73 -15.32 -7.01
CA GLY A 133 -8.61 -14.99 -8.44
C GLY A 133 -7.20 -15.03 -9.02
N GLN A 134 -6.17 -15.32 -8.21
CA GLN A 134 -4.79 -15.49 -8.67
C GLN A 134 -4.13 -16.79 -8.19
N ARG A 135 -4.35 -17.16 -6.92
CA ARG A 135 -3.81 -18.37 -6.31
C ARG A 135 -4.86 -19.00 -5.41
N ASP A 136 -5.44 -20.11 -5.86
CA ASP A 136 -6.54 -20.80 -5.16
C ASP A 136 -6.07 -21.84 -4.13
N VAL A 137 -4.75 -22.01 -3.96
CA VAL A 137 -4.14 -22.94 -3.01
C VAL A 137 -3.27 -22.16 -2.03
N GLY A 138 -3.47 -22.39 -0.73
CA GLY A 138 -2.69 -21.76 0.34
C GLY A 138 -3.50 -21.52 1.61
N LEU A 139 -2.89 -20.85 2.58
CA LEU A 139 -3.53 -20.38 3.80
C LEU A 139 -4.42 -19.16 3.52
N LEU A 140 -5.53 -19.04 4.24
CA LEU A 140 -6.36 -17.83 4.19
C LEU A 140 -5.57 -16.62 4.69
N LEU A 141 -5.64 -15.51 3.93
CA LEU A 141 -5.06 -14.24 4.38
C LEU A 141 -5.72 -13.78 5.69
N PRO A 142 -4.93 -13.22 6.64
CA PRO A 142 -5.50 -12.59 7.82
C PRO A 142 -6.50 -11.50 7.44
N ALA A 143 -7.62 -11.43 8.17
CA ALA A 143 -8.69 -10.47 7.90
C ALA A 143 -8.21 -9.01 7.94
N SER A 144 -7.20 -8.70 8.76
CA SER A 144 -6.57 -7.37 8.81
C SER A 144 -5.92 -7.01 7.47
N VAL A 145 -5.09 -7.90 6.94
CA VAL A 145 -4.42 -7.73 5.64
C VAL A 145 -5.44 -7.60 4.52
N TRP A 146 -6.46 -8.47 4.49
CA TRP A 146 -7.52 -8.42 3.48
C TRP A 146 -8.28 -7.08 3.49
N LYS A 147 -8.61 -6.57 4.69
CA LYS A 147 -9.33 -5.30 4.85
C LYS A 147 -8.51 -4.11 4.31
N GLU A 148 -7.20 -4.12 4.51
CA GLU A 148 -6.31 -3.06 4.03
C GLU A 148 -6.20 -3.01 2.51
N MET A 149 -6.25 -4.18 1.85
CA MET A 149 -6.12 -4.31 0.39
C MET A 149 -7.37 -3.88 -0.37
N ARG A 150 -8.54 -3.99 0.26
CA ARG A 150 -9.83 -3.80 -0.42
C ARG A 150 -10.03 -2.34 -0.82
N LEU A 151 -10.31 -2.09 -2.10
CA LEU A 151 -10.74 -0.80 -2.60
C LEU A 151 -12.12 -0.44 -2.05
N THR A 152 -12.33 0.85 -1.79
CA THR A 152 -13.67 1.38 -1.50
C THR A 152 -14.46 1.61 -2.78
N ASP A 153 -15.79 1.61 -2.68
CA ASP A 153 -16.67 2.02 -3.78
C ASP A 153 -16.29 3.40 -4.32
N LEU A 154 -15.85 4.30 -3.44
CA LEU A 154 -15.40 5.65 -3.79
C LEU A 154 -14.15 5.61 -4.67
N GLU A 155 -13.15 4.79 -4.33
CA GLU A 155 -11.93 4.63 -5.14
C GLU A 155 -12.22 3.98 -6.50
N GLN A 156 -13.04 2.92 -6.52
CA GLN A 156 -13.43 2.24 -7.75
C GLN A 156 -14.18 3.20 -8.68
N THR A 157 -15.18 3.91 -8.15
CA THR A 157 -15.97 4.88 -8.94
C THR A 157 -15.11 6.02 -9.47
N ALA A 158 -14.26 6.62 -8.61
CA ALA A 158 -13.39 7.72 -9.02
C ALA A 158 -12.32 7.32 -10.03
N SER A 159 -11.94 6.04 -10.05
CA SER A 159 -10.94 5.50 -11.00
C SER A 159 -11.59 4.86 -12.23
N ARG A 160 -12.92 4.77 -12.26
CA ARG A 160 -13.73 4.08 -13.30
C ARG A 160 -13.40 2.59 -13.43
N ILE A 161 -13.09 1.94 -12.30
CA ILE A 161 -12.85 0.50 -12.25
C ILE A 161 -14.20 -0.23 -12.13
N PRO A 162 -14.46 -1.27 -12.94
CA PRO A 162 -15.65 -2.11 -12.81
C PRO A 162 -15.76 -2.76 -11.41
N LYS A 163 -17.00 -3.02 -10.97
CA LYS A 163 -17.26 -3.70 -9.69
C LYS A 163 -17.25 -5.23 -9.85
#